data_AF-A0A3B9WUQ2-F1
#
_entry.id   AF-A0A3B9WUQ2-F1
#
_cell.length_a   1.000
_cell.length_b   1.000
_cell.length_c   1.000
_cell.angle_alpha   90.00
_cell.angle_beta   90.00
_cell.angle_gamma   90.00
#
_symmetry.space_group_name_H-M   'P 1'
#
loop_
_entity.id
_entity.type
_entity.pdbx_description
1 polymer ?
#
loop_
_entity_poly.entity_id
_entity_poly.type
_entity_poly.pdbx_seq_one_letter_code
_entity_poly.pdbx_strand_id
1 'polypeptide(L)'
;MAAIDNDWKQPLSAEFSKPYYKKLYETVRQEYRTREIYPPAADLFSAFELTPLKSVKVVILGQDPYHEPGQAHGLCFSVRPKVPVPPSLENIYKELHEDIGIHIPNNGYLVKWAKQGVLLLNTVLTVRAHQANSHRGIGWEQFTDAVIRILNAEDRPIVYMLWGAPAGQKGAVLDNPLQLVLKAPHPSPLSAYRGFFGCRHFSRANAFLTENGIEPVDWQIEDISK
;
A
#
# COMPACT_ATOMS: atom_id res chain seq x y z
N MET A 1 5.50 8.03 18.23
CA MET A 1 4.89 7.67 16.94
C MET A 1 5.80 8.21 15.86
N ALA A 2 6.08 7.43 14.82
CA ALA A 2 6.92 7.86 13.70
C ALA A 2 6.38 9.17 13.08
N ALA A 3 7.26 9.91 12.40
CA ALA A 3 6.92 11.14 11.69
C ALA A 3 7.34 11.01 10.23
N ILE A 4 6.60 11.68 9.35
CA ILE A 4 6.98 11.81 7.93
C ILE A 4 7.98 12.98 7.84
N ASP A 5 9.25 12.68 7.57
CA ASP A 5 10.33 13.68 7.59
C ASP A 5 11.16 13.76 6.29
N ASN A 6 10.61 13.26 5.18
CA ASN A 6 11.22 13.33 3.85
C ASN A 6 10.42 14.26 2.91
N ASP A 7 10.57 14.08 1.60
CA ASP A 7 9.91 14.89 0.56
C ASP A 7 8.38 14.82 0.57
N TRP A 8 7.78 13.89 1.31
CA TRP A 8 6.35 13.89 1.62
C TRP A 8 5.90 14.98 2.60
N LYS A 9 6.81 15.46 3.47
CA LYS A 9 6.47 16.36 4.59
C LYS A 9 5.89 17.68 4.11
N GLN A 10 6.52 18.30 3.11
CA GLN A 10 6.09 19.61 2.61
C GLN A 10 4.69 19.53 1.96
N PRO A 11 4.41 18.61 1.01
CA PRO A 11 3.08 18.46 0.43
C PRO A 11 1.97 18.10 1.44
N LEU A 12 2.29 17.28 2.45
CA LEU A 12 1.33 16.88 3.49
C LEU A 12 1.17 17.90 4.62
N SER A 13 2.01 18.93 4.71
CA SER A 13 2.03 19.88 5.81
C SER A 13 0.67 20.56 6.06
N ALA A 14 -0.05 20.87 4.98
CA ALA A 14 -1.39 21.44 5.06
C ALA A 14 -2.38 20.49 5.76
N GLU A 15 -2.29 19.18 5.50
CA GLU A 15 -3.16 18.18 6.14
C GLU A 15 -2.95 18.11 7.65
N PHE A 16 -1.69 18.19 8.11
CA PHE A 16 -1.37 18.11 9.54
C PHE A 16 -2.00 19.23 10.37
N SER A 17 -2.28 20.38 9.75
CA SER A 17 -2.92 21.52 10.41
C SER A 17 -4.44 21.40 10.52
N LYS A 18 -5.08 20.55 9.70
CA LYS A 18 -6.54 20.47 9.59
C LYS A 18 -7.16 19.83 10.85
N PRO A 19 -8.40 20.24 11.24
CA PRO A 19 -9.06 19.72 12.43
C PRO A 19 -9.22 18.19 12.44
N TYR A 20 -9.52 17.58 11.28
CA TYR A 20 -9.68 16.12 11.20
C TYR A 20 -8.38 15.38 11.55
N TYR A 21 -7.23 15.89 11.10
CA TYR A 21 -5.94 15.25 11.33
C TYR A 21 -5.52 15.37 12.79
N LYS A 22 -5.78 16.52 13.44
CA LYS A 22 -5.53 16.69 14.89
C LYS A 22 -6.34 15.67 15.69
N LYS A 23 -7.64 15.54 15.40
CA LYS A 23 -8.52 14.54 16.03
C LYS A 23 -8.03 13.11 15.76
N LEU A 24 -7.66 12.80 14.52
CA LEU A 24 -7.11 11.51 14.12
C LEU A 24 -5.85 11.19 14.94
N TYR A 25 -4.89 12.11 14.99
CA TYR A 25 -3.62 11.96 15.69
C TYR A 25 -3.84 11.73 17.20
N GLU A 26 -4.71 12.52 17.85
CA GLU A 26 -5.04 12.35 19.26
C GLU A 26 -5.70 10.99 19.53
N THR A 27 -6.64 10.59 18.66
CA THR A 27 -7.33 9.30 18.75
C THR A 27 -6.32 8.15 18.66
N VAL A 28 -5.49 8.13 17.61
CA VAL A 28 -4.49 7.08 17.38
C VAL A 28 -3.45 7.07 18.51
N ARG A 29 -3.00 8.24 18.97
CA ARG A 29 -2.07 8.34 20.12
C ARG A 29 -2.68 7.74 21.39
N GLN A 30 -3.97 7.93 21.63
CA GLN A 30 -4.66 7.35 22.79
C GLN A 30 -4.85 5.84 22.62
N GLU A 31 -5.18 5.36 21.42
CA GLU A 31 -5.28 3.93 21.11
C GLU A 31 -3.95 3.22 21.39
N TYR A 32 -2.81 3.74 20.90
CA TYR A 32 -1.48 3.18 21.19
C TYR A 32 -1.10 3.19 22.68
N ARG A 33 -1.70 4.06 23.50
CA ARG A 33 -1.45 4.13 24.95
C ARG A 33 -2.28 3.14 25.75
N THR A 34 -3.41 2.69 25.21
CA THR A 34 -4.43 1.96 25.97
C THR A 34 -4.74 0.58 25.42
N ARG A 35 -4.31 0.28 24.19
CA ARG A 35 -4.60 -0.97 23.48
C ARG A 35 -3.41 -1.40 22.64
N GLU A 36 -3.43 -2.68 22.25
CA GLU A 36 -2.52 -3.21 21.24
C GLU A 36 -3.00 -2.80 19.84
N ILE A 37 -2.19 -2.00 19.16
CA ILE A 37 -2.48 -1.43 17.85
C ILE A 37 -1.40 -1.85 16.86
N TYR A 38 -1.83 -2.22 15.66
CA TYR A 38 -0.96 -2.55 14.54
C TYR A 38 -1.04 -1.51 13.43
N PRO A 39 0.06 -1.25 12.70
CA PRO A 39 1.41 -1.75 13.00
C PRO A 39 1.98 -1.08 14.27
N PRO A 40 3.14 -1.54 14.81
CA PRO A 40 3.84 -0.82 15.86
C PRO A 40 4.03 0.67 15.49
N ALA A 41 3.96 1.57 16.47
CA ALA A 41 3.95 3.01 16.22
C ALA A 41 5.20 3.56 15.50
N ALA A 42 6.31 2.81 15.50
CA ALA A 42 7.53 3.11 14.74
C ALA A 42 7.38 2.79 13.25
N ASP A 43 6.54 1.83 12.89
CA ASP A 43 6.32 1.37 11.51
C ASP A 43 5.12 2.06 10.84
N LEU A 44 4.41 2.96 11.53
CA LEU A 44 3.15 3.55 11.04
C LEU A 44 3.29 4.20 9.66
N PHE A 45 4.45 4.80 9.37
CA PHE A 45 4.71 5.52 8.13
C PHE A 45 5.79 4.87 7.26
N SER A 46 6.07 3.57 7.46
CA SER A 46 7.11 2.83 6.70
C SER A 46 6.94 2.95 5.18
N ALA A 47 5.70 2.97 4.67
CA ALA A 47 5.45 3.14 3.23
C ALA A 47 6.04 4.46 2.67
N PHE A 48 5.91 5.55 3.42
CA PHE A 48 6.43 6.88 3.04
C PHE A 48 7.94 6.97 3.20
N GLU A 49 8.49 6.33 4.23
CA GLU A 49 9.94 6.28 4.47
C GLU A 49 10.66 5.50 3.37
N LEU A 50 10.15 4.30 3.04
CA LEU A 50 10.74 3.42 2.04
C LEU A 50 10.50 3.89 0.60
N THR A 51 9.45 4.69 0.38
CA THR A 51 9.07 5.21 -0.94
C THR A 51 8.93 6.73 -0.90
N PRO A 52 10.04 7.50 -0.96
CA PRO A 52 10.00 8.96 -1.09
C PRO A 52 9.11 9.41 -2.26
N LEU A 53 8.41 10.54 -2.11
CA LEU A 53 7.42 11.03 -3.08
C LEU A 53 7.98 11.06 -4.50
N LYS A 54 9.19 11.60 -4.69
CA LYS A 54 9.84 11.71 -6.00
C LYS A 54 10.18 10.36 -6.66
N SER A 55 10.22 9.29 -5.87
CA SER A 55 10.59 7.95 -6.34
C SER A 55 9.40 7.06 -6.66
N VAL A 56 8.17 7.48 -6.34
CA VAL A 56 6.97 6.66 -6.56
C VAL A 56 6.79 6.38 -8.06
N LYS A 57 6.79 5.12 -8.46
CA LYS A 57 6.51 4.63 -9.82
C LYS A 57 5.15 3.94 -9.89
N VAL A 58 4.82 3.20 -8.84
CA VAL A 58 3.59 2.40 -8.73
C VAL A 58 2.96 2.64 -7.37
N VAL A 59 1.63 2.71 -7.30
CA VAL A 59 0.85 2.80 -6.07
C VAL A 59 -0.03 1.56 -5.99
N ILE A 60 0.07 0.79 -4.91
CA ILE A 60 -0.81 -0.34 -4.63
C ILE A 60 -1.62 0.00 -3.39
N LEU A 61 -2.95 -0.01 -3.52
CA LEU A 61 -3.85 0.29 -2.41
C LEU A 61 -4.42 -0.96 -1.75
N GLY A 62 -4.10 -1.14 -0.47
CA GLY A 62 -4.77 -2.06 0.43
C GLY A 62 -5.86 -1.38 1.26
N GLN A 63 -6.63 -2.17 2.01
CA GLN A 63 -7.75 -1.67 2.81
C GLN A 63 -7.26 -1.17 4.18
N ASP A 64 -6.97 -2.10 5.10
CA ASP A 64 -6.45 -1.85 6.45
C ASP A 64 -5.26 -2.78 6.76
N PRO A 65 -4.46 -2.49 7.80
CA PRO A 65 -3.34 -3.35 8.17
C PRO A 65 -3.83 -4.72 8.64
N TYR A 66 -2.96 -5.72 8.54
CA TYR A 66 -3.20 -6.99 9.22
C TYR A 66 -3.37 -6.79 10.73
N HIS A 67 -4.33 -7.51 11.32
CA HIS A 67 -4.73 -7.36 12.72
C HIS A 67 -4.19 -8.45 13.64
N GLU A 68 -3.40 -9.41 13.14
CA GLU A 68 -2.75 -10.43 13.98
C GLU A 68 -1.33 -10.01 14.39
N PRO A 69 -0.85 -10.50 15.55
CA PRO A 69 0.48 -10.21 16.06
C PRO A 69 1.60 -10.46 15.05
N GLY A 70 2.51 -9.48 14.94
CA GLY A 70 3.72 -9.58 14.13
C GLY A 70 3.52 -9.44 12.62
N GLN A 71 2.28 -9.36 12.11
CA GLN A 71 2.02 -9.30 10.67
C GLN A 71 2.29 -7.91 10.08
N ALA A 72 1.56 -6.89 10.52
CA ALA A 72 1.62 -5.56 9.92
C ALA A 72 2.90 -4.80 10.31
N HIS A 73 3.54 -4.20 9.31
CA HIS A 73 4.76 -3.39 9.47
C HIS A 73 4.74 -2.11 8.61
N GLY A 74 3.54 -1.58 8.35
CA GLY A 74 3.35 -0.29 7.67
C GLY A 74 3.29 -0.34 6.15
N LEU A 75 3.27 -1.54 5.55
CA LEU A 75 3.13 -1.76 4.11
C LEU A 75 1.90 -2.62 3.84
N CYS A 76 1.04 -2.23 2.88
CA CYS A 76 -0.11 -3.06 2.50
C CYS A 76 0.35 -4.42 1.96
N PHE A 77 -0.41 -5.48 2.26
CA PHE A 77 -0.16 -6.89 1.89
C PHE A 77 1.12 -7.54 2.42
N SER A 78 2.14 -6.77 2.82
CA SER A 78 3.42 -7.32 3.26
C SER A 78 3.39 -7.77 4.72
N VAL A 79 4.14 -8.84 5.00
CA VAL A 79 4.46 -9.32 6.35
C VAL A 79 5.97 -9.41 6.56
N ARG A 80 6.42 -9.36 7.83
CA ARG A 80 7.84 -9.51 8.16
C ARG A 80 8.36 -10.93 7.85
N PRO A 81 9.69 -11.13 7.68
CA PRO A 81 10.26 -12.46 7.57
C PRO A 81 9.81 -13.38 8.72
N LYS A 82 9.67 -14.67 8.42
CA LYS A 82 9.22 -15.73 9.36
C LYS A 82 7.73 -15.69 9.74
N VAL A 83 7.00 -14.66 9.34
CA VAL A 83 5.54 -14.65 9.46
C VAL A 83 4.94 -15.43 8.28
N PRO A 84 3.98 -16.35 8.51
CA PRO A 84 3.29 -17.04 7.43
C PRO A 84 2.68 -16.05 6.43
N VAL A 85 2.85 -16.34 5.15
CA VAL A 85 2.30 -15.51 4.06
C VAL A 85 0.77 -15.55 4.15
N PRO A 86 0.09 -14.39 4.29
CA PRO A 86 -1.37 -14.37 4.39
C PRO A 86 -2.03 -14.76 3.04
N PRO A 87 -3.27 -15.29 3.05
CA PRO A 87 -3.93 -15.80 1.84
C PRO A 87 -4.05 -14.78 0.70
N SER A 88 -4.25 -13.50 1.01
CA SER A 88 -4.28 -12.44 -0.01
C SER A 88 -2.92 -12.27 -0.70
N LEU A 89 -1.82 -12.38 0.04
CA LEU A 89 -0.47 -12.28 -0.53
C LEU A 89 -0.10 -13.55 -1.32
N GLU A 90 -0.53 -14.73 -0.88
CA GLU A 90 -0.38 -15.95 -1.68
C GLU A 90 -1.06 -15.80 -3.05
N ASN A 91 -2.24 -15.20 -3.10
CA ASN A 91 -2.94 -14.96 -4.36
C ASN A 91 -2.24 -13.90 -5.22
N ILE A 92 -1.66 -12.85 -4.61
CA ILE A 92 -0.80 -11.89 -5.32
C ILE A 92 0.39 -12.63 -5.96
N TYR A 93 1.06 -13.53 -5.24
CA TYR A 93 2.17 -14.30 -5.81
C TYR A 93 1.74 -15.29 -6.90
N LYS A 94 0.57 -15.92 -6.77
CA LYS A 94 0.00 -16.75 -7.84
C LYS A 94 -0.24 -15.93 -9.12
N GLU A 95 -0.84 -14.75 -8.99
CA GLU A 95 -1.05 -13.86 -10.15
C GLU A 95 0.28 -13.39 -10.75
N LEU A 96 1.27 -13.04 -9.93
CA LEU A 96 2.62 -12.69 -10.40
C LEU A 96 3.29 -13.84 -11.17
N HIS A 97 3.17 -15.07 -10.67
CA HIS A 97 3.70 -16.25 -11.33
C HIS A 97 3.06 -16.46 -12.71
N GLU A 98 1.72 -16.39 -12.78
CA GLU A 98 0.99 -16.55 -14.04
C GLU A 98 1.21 -15.38 -15.02
N ASP A 99 1.38 -14.15 -14.52
CA ASP A 99 1.53 -12.96 -15.36
C ASP A 99 2.93 -12.84 -15.98
N ILE A 100 3.97 -12.98 -15.16
CA ILE A 100 5.37 -12.68 -15.53
C ILE A 100 6.36 -13.81 -15.20
N GLY A 101 5.89 -14.99 -14.79
CA GLY A 101 6.73 -16.18 -14.64
C GLY A 101 7.69 -16.17 -13.46
N ILE A 102 7.50 -15.29 -12.47
CA ILE A 102 8.36 -15.27 -11.28
C ILE A 102 8.10 -16.47 -10.39
N HIS A 103 9.11 -16.96 -9.67
CA HIS A 103 8.88 -18.03 -8.70
C HIS A 103 8.22 -17.46 -7.44
N ILE A 104 7.35 -18.26 -6.81
CA ILE A 104 6.70 -17.89 -5.55
C ILE A 104 7.73 -18.01 -4.40
N PRO A 105 8.05 -16.91 -3.70
CA PRO A 105 9.04 -16.92 -2.63
C PRO A 105 8.51 -17.58 -1.36
N ASN A 106 9.42 -17.99 -0.48
CA ASN A 106 9.13 -18.58 0.82
C ASN A 106 8.77 -17.57 1.93
N ASN A 107 8.55 -16.29 1.59
CA ASN A 107 8.30 -15.20 2.52
C ASN A 107 7.41 -14.09 1.92
N GLY A 108 6.88 -13.21 2.78
CA GLY A 108 5.97 -12.12 2.38
C GLY A 108 6.54 -10.70 2.50
N TYR A 109 7.87 -10.55 2.47
CA TYR A 109 8.53 -9.29 2.81
C TYR A 109 8.77 -8.40 1.57
N LEU A 110 7.81 -7.52 1.28
CA LEU A 110 7.73 -6.73 0.04
C LEU A 110 8.56 -5.44 0.08
N VAL A 111 9.51 -5.30 1.01
CA VAL A 111 10.35 -4.09 1.12
C VAL A 111 11.18 -3.85 -0.14
N LYS A 112 11.57 -4.92 -0.86
CA LYS A 112 12.25 -4.80 -2.15
C LYS A 112 11.41 -4.00 -3.16
N TRP A 113 10.09 -4.18 -3.20
CA TRP A 113 9.22 -3.40 -4.08
C TRP A 113 9.14 -1.94 -3.63
N ALA A 114 8.98 -1.69 -2.33
CA ALA A 114 8.90 -0.33 -1.79
C ALA A 114 10.14 0.50 -2.15
N LYS A 115 11.34 -0.08 -1.96
CA LYS A 115 12.62 0.57 -2.31
C LYS A 115 12.80 0.86 -3.80
N GLN A 116 12.03 0.20 -4.67
CA GLN A 116 12.03 0.42 -6.12
C GLN A 116 10.99 1.45 -6.60
N GLY A 117 10.26 2.08 -5.67
CA GLY A 117 9.23 3.07 -6.01
C GLY A 117 7.79 2.55 -5.93
N VAL A 118 7.55 1.38 -5.34
CA VAL A 118 6.19 0.84 -5.16
C VAL A 118 5.61 1.30 -3.82
N LEU A 119 4.77 2.33 -3.84
CA LEU A 119 4.08 2.80 -2.64
C LEU A 119 2.99 1.80 -2.22
N LEU A 120 3.28 1.00 -1.20
CA LEU A 120 2.39 0.00 -0.60
C LEU A 120 1.52 0.63 0.50
N LEU A 121 0.46 1.33 0.11
CA LEU A 121 -0.35 2.15 1.02
C LEU A 121 -1.68 1.47 1.36
N ASN A 122 -2.05 1.43 2.65
CA ASN A 122 -3.42 1.09 3.04
C ASN A 122 -4.31 2.34 3.08
N THR A 123 -5.62 2.19 2.84
CA THR A 123 -6.59 3.29 3.02
C THR A 123 -6.76 3.71 4.48
N VAL A 124 -6.59 2.77 5.40
CA VAL A 124 -6.56 2.95 6.85
C VAL A 124 -5.19 2.50 7.36
N LEU A 125 -4.50 3.31 8.17
CA LEU A 125 -3.09 3.02 8.52
C LEU A 125 -2.88 2.33 9.87
N THR A 126 -3.94 2.14 10.66
CA THR A 126 -3.85 1.45 11.96
C THR A 126 -5.05 0.55 12.17
N VAL A 127 -4.91 -0.44 13.06
CA VAL A 127 -5.99 -1.36 13.45
C VAL A 127 -5.75 -1.86 14.86
N ARG A 128 -6.80 -2.13 15.63
CA ARG A 128 -6.68 -2.85 16.91
C ARG A 128 -6.41 -4.33 16.68
N ALA A 129 -5.63 -4.94 17.55
CA ALA A 129 -5.39 -6.38 17.53
C ALA A 129 -6.73 -7.16 17.46
N HIS A 130 -6.78 -8.14 16.55
CA HIS A 130 -7.92 -9.05 16.33
C HIS A 130 -9.24 -8.38 15.92
N GLN A 131 -9.24 -7.09 15.55
CA GLN A 131 -10.44 -6.36 15.16
C GLN A 131 -10.23 -5.66 13.81
N ALA A 132 -10.43 -6.41 12.72
CA ALA A 132 -10.42 -5.87 11.36
C ALA A 132 -11.31 -4.63 11.25
N ASN A 133 -10.85 -3.61 10.50
CA ASN A 133 -11.56 -2.35 10.28
C ASN A 133 -11.90 -1.51 11.54
N SER A 134 -11.34 -1.81 12.71
CA SER A 134 -11.66 -1.12 13.97
C SER A 134 -11.35 0.38 13.98
N HIS A 135 -10.44 0.85 13.12
CA HIS A 135 -10.08 2.26 12.95
C HIS A 135 -10.61 2.86 11.64
N ARG A 136 -11.60 2.22 11.00
CA ARG A 136 -12.30 2.81 9.86
C ARG A 136 -13.07 4.06 10.28
N GLY A 137 -13.07 5.09 9.44
CA GLY A 137 -13.87 6.30 9.63
C GLY A 137 -13.35 7.27 10.68
N ILE A 138 -12.16 7.05 11.24
CA ILE A 138 -11.57 7.94 12.26
C ILE A 138 -10.73 9.09 11.65
N GLY A 139 -10.58 9.11 10.32
CA GLY A 139 -9.88 10.17 9.57
C GLY A 139 -8.73 9.69 8.69
N TRP A 140 -8.33 8.41 8.76
CA TRP A 140 -7.27 7.88 7.91
C TRP A 140 -7.61 7.93 6.43
N GLU A 141 -8.88 7.70 6.08
CA GLU A 141 -9.33 7.72 4.70
C GLU A 141 -9.15 9.11 4.10
N GLN A 142 -9.47 10.17 4.85
CA GLN A 142 -9.28 11.54 4.41
C GLN A 142 -7.80 11.90 4.25
N PHE A 143 -6.95 11.41 5.16
CA PHE A 143 -5.49 11.57 5.07
C PHE A 143 -4.94 10.87 3.81
N THR A 144 -5.33 9.63 3.58
CA THR A 144 -4.87 8.87 2.40
C THR A 144 -5.46 9.41 1.11
N ASP A 145 -6.66 10.00 1.12
CA ASP A 145 -7.18 10.75 -0.04
C ASP A 145 -6.29 11.96 -0.38
N ALA A 146 -5.71 12.62 0.62
CA ALA A 146 -4.77 13.71 0.38
C ALA A 146 -3.48 13.22 -0.26
N VAL A 147 -2.96 12.06 0.18
CA VAL A 147 -1.81 11.40 -0.44
C VAL A 147 -2.08 11.09 -1.91
N ILE A 148 -3.26 10.53 -2.23
CA ILE A 148 -3.66 10.25 -3.62
C ILE A 148 -3.76 11.54 -4.45
N ARG A 149 -4.34 12.62 -3.90
CA ARG A 149 -4.40 13.92 -4.59
C ARG A 149 -3.02 14.52 -4.87
N ILE A 150 -2.10 14.41 -3.92
CA ILE A 150 -0.71 14.86 -4.11
C ILE A 150 -0.07 14.11 -5.27
N LEU A 151 -0.18 12.77 -5.28
CA LEU A 151 0.34 11.95 -6.37
C LEU A 151 -0.36 12.23 -7.71
N ASN A 152 -1.68 12.47 -7.70
CA ASN A 152 -2.44 12.82 -8.91
C ASN A 152 -1.96 14.13 -9.53
N ALA A 153 -1.44 15.06 -8.73
CA ALA A 153 -0.92 16.33 -9.18
C ALA A 153 0.54 16.28 -9.68
N GLU A 154 1.23 15.14 -9.54
CA GLU A 154 2.60 14.99 -10.02
C GLU A 154 2.65 15.00 -11.55
N ASP A 155 3.54 15.81 -12.12
CA ASP A 155 3.76 15.93 -13.57
C ASP A 155 4.72 14.86 -14.08
N ARG A 156 4.41 13.59 -13.78
CA ARG A 156 5.19 12.43 -14.22
C ARG A 156 4.36 11.15 -14.25
N PRO A 157 4.78 10.14 -15.03
CA PRO A 157 4.05 8.89 -15.13
C PRO A 157 4.02 8.08 -13.84
N ILE A 158 2.83 7.66 -13.42
CA ILE A 158 2.59 6.83 -12.22
C ILE A 158 1.52 5.78 -12.53
N VAL A 159 1.77 4.54 -12.11
CA VAL A 159 0.80 3.44 -12.20
C VAL A 159 0.03 3.29 -10.90
N TYR A 160 -1.29 3.11 -10.96
CA TYR A 160 -2.14 2.82 -9.80
C TYR A 160 -2.76 1.44 -9.96
N MET A 161 -2.52 0.57 -8.98
CA MET A 161 -3.18 -0.74 -8.86
C MET A 161 -4.22 -0.67 -7.75
N LEU A 162 -5.49 -0.67 -8.17
CA LEU A 162 -6.64 -0.48 -7.30
C LEU A 162 -7.41 -1.79 -7.18
N TRP A 163 -7.17 -2.51 -6.10
CA TRP A 163 -7.74 -3.85 -5.89
C TRP A 163 -8.90 -3.81 -4.88
N GLY A 164 -10.10 -4.12 -5.37
CA GLY A 164 -11.34 -4.09 -4.59
C GLY A 164 -12.06 -2.75 -4.61
N ALA A 165 -13.30 -2.76 -4.13
CA ALA A 165 -14.18 -1.59 -4.19
C ALA A 165 -13.65 -0.35 -3.45
N PRO A 166 -13.09 -0.45 -2.21
CA PRO A 166 -12.55 0.72 -1.52
C PRO A 166 -11.42 1.42 -2.30
N ALA A 167 -10.48 0.65 -2.84
CA ALA A 167 -9.40 1.18 -3.67
C ALA A 167 -9.95 1.80 -4.97
N GLY A 168 -10.91 1.13 -5.62
CA GLY A 168 -11.57 1.62 -6.83
C GLY A 168 -12.30 2.95 -6.64
N GLN A 169 -12.95 3.13 -5.48
CA GLN A 169 -13.62 4.40 -5.11
C GLN A 169 -12.61 5.53 -4.90
N LYS A 170 -11.50 5.28 -4.19
CA LYS A 170 -10.42 6.28 -4.05
C LYS A 170 -9.83 6.70 -5.39
N GLY A 171 -9.77 5.77 -6.36
CA GLY A 171 -9.31 6.07 -7.71
C GLY A 171 -10.26 6.92 -8.55
N ALA A 172 -11.43 7.31 -8.05
CA ALA A 172 -12.37 8.16 -8.80
C ALA A 172 -11.85 9.59 -9.02
N VAL A 173 -10.88 10.04 -8.20
CA VAL A 173 -10.25 11.37 -8.33
C VAL A 173 -9.06 11.37 -9.29
N LEU A 174 -8.67 10.22 -9.84
CA LEU A 174 -7.54 10.10 -10.75
C LEU A 174 -7.98 10.48 -12.17
N ASP A 175 -7.57 11.67 -12.60
CA ASP A 175 -7.90 12.28 -13.89
C ASP A 175 -6.65 12.72 -14.67
N ASN A 176 -5.45 12.53 -14.11
CA ASN A 176 -4.21 12.90 -14.74
C ASN A 176 -3.88 11.97 -15.94
N PRO A 177 -3.72 12.50 -17.16
CA PRO A 177 -3.49 11.70 -18.36
C PRO A 177 -2.11 11.04 -18.40
N LEU A 178 -1.17 11.46 -17.54
CA LEU A 178 0.13 10.82 -17.39
C LEU A 178 0.05 9.53 -16.57
N GLN A 179 -1.11 9.14 -16.07
CA GLN A 179 -1.25 8.02 -15.14
C GLN A 179 -1.94 6.82 -15.76
N LEU A 180 -1.54 5.63 -15.34
CA LEU A 180 -2.20 4.38 -15.70
C LEU A 180 -2.98 3.85 -14.50
N VAL A 181 -4.31 3.75 -14.63
CA VAL A 181 -5.17 3.20 -13.58
C VAL A 181 -5.60 1.77 -13.93
N LEU A 182 -5.15 0.82 -13.12
CA LEU A 182 -5.43 -0.60 -13.24
C LEU A 182 -6.38 -1.04 -12.12
N LYS A 183 -7.58 -1.52 -12.46
CA LYS A 183 -8.61 -1.92 -11.50
C LYS A 183 -8.88 -3.42 -11.59
N ALA A 184 -8.94 -4.08 -10.44
CA ALA A 184 -9.35 -5.48 -10.33
C ALA A 184 -10.10 -5.72 -9.01
N PRO A 185 -10.81 -6.85 -8.84
CA PRO A 185 -11.26 -7.32 -7.53
C PRO A 185 -10.10 -7.46 -6.52
N HIS A 186 -10.44 -7.55 -5.24
CA HIS A 186 -9.44 -7.72 -4.18
C HIS A 186 -8.79 -9.13 -4.27
N PRO A 187 -7.49 -9.31 -3.96
CA PRO A 187 -6.79 -10.61 -3.99
C PRO A 187 -7.23 -11.59 -2.87
N SER A 188 -8.23 -11.24 -2.06
CA SER A 188 -8.72 -12.12 -0.99
C SER A 188 -9.31 -13.39 -1.61
N PRO A 189 -9.19 -14.57 -0.96
CA PRO A 189 -9.83 -15.80 -1.42
C PRO A 189 -11.33 -15.64 -1.75
N LEU A 190 -12.02 -14.70 -1.09
CA LEU A 190 -13.44 -14.41 -1.31
C LEU A 190 -13.75 -13.73 -2.65
N SER A 191 -12.76 -13.14 -3.31
CA SER A 191 -12.96 -12.30 -4.50
C SER A 191 -11.94 -12.49 -5.62
N ALA A 192 -10.81 -13.16 -5.38
CA ALA A 192 -9.72 -13.23 -6.35
C ALA A 192 -10.14 -13.85 -7.69
N TYR A 193 -10.96 -14.90 -7.64
CA TYR A 193 -11.52 -15.60 -8.81
C TYR A 193 -12.50 -14.75 -9.64
N ARG A 194 -12.91 -13.57 -9.16
CA ARG A 194 -13.84 -12.69 -9.87
C ARG A 194 -13.14 -11.77 -10.88
N GLY A 195 -11.84 -11.94 -11.09
CA GLY A 195 -11.04 -11.18 -12.05
C GLY A 195 -9.77 -10.54 -11.49
N PHE A 196 -9.35 -10.86 -10.26
CA PHE A 196 -7.97 -10.56 -9.83
C PHE A 196 -7.01 -11.51 -10.54
N PHE A 197 -7.32 -12.82 -10.54
CA PHE A 197 -6.59 -13.78 -11.36
C PHE A 197 -6.79 -13.48 -12.85
N GLY A 198 -5.70 -13.39 -13.59
CA GLY A 198 -5.67 -13.00 -15.00
C GLY A 198 -5.76 -11.50 -15.26
N CYS A 199 -5.65 -10.64 -14.23
CA CYS A 199 -5.69 -9.19 -14.41
C CYS A 199 -4.42 -8.65 -15.10
N ARG A 200 -3.30 -9.35 -14.94
CA ARG A 200 -1.99 -9.06 -15.54
C ARG A 200 -1.48 -7.66 -15.22
N HIS A 201 -1.74 -7.19 -13.99
CA HIS A 201 -1.38 -5.82 -13.61
C HIS A 201 0.14 -5.58 -13.58
N PHE A 202 0.94 -6.60 -13.27
CA PHE A 202 2.38 -6.44 -13.08
C PHE A 202 3.12 -6.26 -14.42
N SER A 203 2.79 -7.07 -15.42
CA SER A 203 3.30 -6.91 -16.79
C SER A 203 2.84 -5.59 -17.40
N ARG A 204 1.56 -5.24 -17.25
CA ARG A 204 1.00 -3.96 -17.74
C ARG A 204 1.66 -2.75 -17.09
N ALA A 205 1.94 -2.80 -15.79
CA ALA A 205 2.66 -1.74 -15.11
C ALA A 205 4.08 -1.57 -15.65
N ASN A 206 4.83 -2.67 -15.80
CA ASN A 206 6.19 -2.59 -16.33
C ASN A 206 6.24 -2.14 -17.80
N ALA A 207 5.27 -2.55 -18.63
CA ALA A 207 5.13 -2.06 -19.99
C ALA A 207 4.94 -0.54 -20.02
N PHE A 208 4.00 -0.03 -19.23
CA PHE A 208 3.75 1.41 -19.12
C PHE A 208 4.97 2.20 -18.63
N LEU A 209 5.66 1.70 -17.60
CA LEU A 209 6.89 2.33 -17.11
C LEU A 209 7.95 2.39 -18.21
N THR A 210 8.16 1.29 -18.93
CA THR A 210 9.15 1.19 -20.02
C THR A 210 8.81 2.13 -21.18
N GLU A 211 7.54 2.17 -21.61
CA GLU A 211 7.06 3.07 -22.68
C GLU A 211 7.28 4.55 -22.34
N ASN A 212 7.31 4.89 -21.05
CA ASN A 212 7.54 6.23 -20.54
C ASN A 212 9.00 6.48 -20.10
N GLY A 213 9.94 5.59 -20.44
CA GLY A 213 11.36 5.76 -20.11
C GLY A 213 11.70 5.62 -18.62
N ILE A 214 10.80 5.00 -17.84
CA ILE A 214 11.01 4.71 -16.42
C ILE A 214 11.46 3.25 -16.29
N GLU A 215 12.51 3.02 -15.51
CA GLU A 215 12.98 1.66 -15.22
C GLU A 215 11.86 0.82 -14.58
N PRO A 216 11.56 -0.38 -15.13
CA PRO A 216 10.51 -1.25 -14.62
C PRO A 216 10.81 -1.74 -13.20
N VAL A 217 9.79 -2.25 -12.52
CA VAL A 217 9.96 -2.85 -11.19
C VAL A 217 10.39 -4.30 -11.35
N ASP A 218 11.46 -4.69 -10.65
CA ASP A 218 11.78 -6.10 -10.41
C ASP A 218 10.86 -6.63 -9.31
N TRP A 219 9.83 -7.37 -9.74
CA TRP A 219 8.81 -7.94 -8.88
C TRP A 219 9.24 -9.23 -8.17
N GLN A 220 10.36 -9.86 -8.55
CA GLN A 220 10.82 -11.08 -7.89
C GLN A 220 11.24 -10.76 -6.45
N ILE A 221 10.75 -11.50 -5.47
CA ILE A 221 11.27 -11.51 -4.10
C ILE A 221 12.14 -12.74 -3.94
N GLU A 222 13.29 -12.59 -3.29
CA GLU A 222 14.21 -13.69 -3.03
C GLU A 222 13.73 -14.57 -1.87
N ASP A 223 14.02 -15.86 -1.95
CA ASP A 223 13.90 -16.78 -0.83
C ASP A 223 14.85 -16.38 0.31
N ILE A 224 14.37 -16.51 1.55
CA ILE A 224 15.19 -16.32 2.74
C ILE A 224 15.74 -17.68 3.16
N SER A 225 17.03 -17.74 3.51
CA SER A 225 17.64 -18.96 4.05
C SER A 225 16.91 -19.41 5.33
N LYS A 226 16.64 -20.71 5.41
CA LYS A 226 16.01 -21.33 6.59
C LYS A 226 16.97 -21.36 7.77
#